data_AF-A0A7K2MYK2-F1
#
_entry.id   AF-A0A7K2MYK2-F1
#
_cell.length_a   1.000
_cell.length_b   1.000
_cell.length_c   1.000
_cell.angle_alpha   90.00
_cell.angle_beta   90.00
_cell.angle_gamma   90.00
#
_symmetry.space_group_name_H-M   'P 1'
#
loop_
_entity.id
_entity.type
_entity.pdbx_description
1 polymer ?
#
loop_
_entity_poly.entity_id
_entity_poly.type
_entity_poly.pdbx_seq_one_letter_code
_entity_poly.pdbx_strand_id
1 'polypeptide(L)'
;MGSRKDGPLYRCADTALVRAARSSRLPLPAWPDLTDDTPDCEVRWQTWLRDVWSLSEAADSIEQASPLLAQRVQTLCSVASPETRQLRRAVVSVMRYLLRMTGRATPNGLFAGIAPASFGERPGWSWGEWHRPVIRADGDWIADLIASLEANPELLRHLHVMANNTISVRGDRLIVPYPPRSRRT
;
A
#
# COMPACT_ATOMS: atom_id res chain seq x y z
N MET A 1 -36.96 9.23 -40.53
CA MET A 1 -35.53 9.13 -40.91
C MET A 1 -34.75 9.98 -39.93
N GLY A 2 -34.33 9.41 -38.79
CA GLY A 2 -33.69 10.17 -37.71
C GLY A 2 -32.26 10.56 -38.11
N SER A 3 -31.99 11.87 -38.10
CA SER A 3 -30.67 12.47 -38.27
C SER A 3 -29.64 11.70 -37.44
N ARG A 4 -28.65 11.10 -38.13
CA ARG A 4 -27.44 10.59 -37.48
C ARG A 4 -26.79 11.78 -36.77
N LYS A 5 -26.54 11.64 -35.47
CA LYS A 5 -25.72 12.59 -34.73
C LYS A 5 -24.30 12.47 -35.26
N ASP A 6 -23.94 13.30 -36.23
CA ASP A 6 -22.60 13.40 -36.82
C ASP A 6 -21.62 14.14 -35.88
N GLY A 7 -21.68 13.82 -34.58
CA GLY A 7 -20.82 14.39 -33.55
C GLY A 7 -20.04 13.29 -32.83
N PRO A 8 -18.89 13.61 -32.23
CA PRO A 8 -18.13 12.64 -31.47
C PRO A 8 -19.00 12.10 -30.32
N LEU A 9 -19.19 10.78 -30.30
CA LEU A 9 -19.96 10.07 -29.26
C LEU A 9 -19.31 10.17 -27.87
N TYR A 10 -18.00 10.42 -27.85
CA TYR A 10 -17.21 10.60 -26.64
C TYR A 10 -16.42 11.91 -26.73
N ARG A 11 -16.45 12.68 -25.66
CA ARG A 11 -15.56 13.82 -25.44
C ARG A 11 -14.56 13.41 -24.36
N CYS A 12 -13.27 13.55 -24.66
CA CYS A 12 -12.23 13.30 -23.67
C CYS A 12 -12.37 14.33 -22.53
N ALA A 13 -12.17 13.90 -21.29
CA ALA A 13 -12.02 14.84 -20.18
C ALA A 13 -10.67 15.56 -20.33
N ASP A 14 -10.61 16.84 -19.98
CA ASP A 14 -9.39 17.66 -20.11
C ASP A 14 -8.26 17.24 -19.15
N THR A 15 -8.53 16.25 -18.29
CA THR A 15 -7.60 15.77 -17.26
C THR A 15 -7.50 14.25 -17.30
N ALA A 16 -6.26 13.76 -17.25
CA ALA A 16 -5.93 12.37 -17.03
C ALA A 16 -5.11 12.21 -15.75
N LEU A 17 -5.10 10.99 -15.20
CA LEU A 17 -4.21 10.61 -14.11
C LEU A 17 -3.24 9.55 -14.60
N VAL A 18 -1.96 9.84 -14.49
CA VAL A 18 -0.89 8.87 -14.70
C VAL A 18 -0.63 8.17 -13.38
N ARG A 19 -0.45 6.85 -13.45
CA ARG A 19 0.02 6.02 -12.35
C ARG A 19 1.37 5.46 -12.76
N ALA A 20 2.34 5.50 -11.86
CA ALA A 20 3.68 5.04 -12.19
C ALA A 20 4.43 4.57 -10.95
N ALA A 21 5.31 3.59 -11.14
CA ALA A 21 6.24 3.12 -10.12
C ALA A 21 7.18 4.27 -9.73
N ARG A 22 7.38 4.48 -8.43
CA ARG A 22 8.17 5.62 -7.92
C ARG A 22 9.65 5.45 -8.24
N SER A 23 10.20 4.28 -7.93
CA SER A 23 11.65 4.03 -7.96
C SER A 23 12.02 3.09 -9.10
N SER A 24 11.74 3.47 -10.34
CA SER A 24 12.03 2.63 -11.53
C SER A 24 13.54 2.38 -11.75
N ARG A 25 14.41 3.16 -11.11
CA ARG A 25 15.89 3.08 -11.22
C ARG A 25 16.59 2.89 -9.88
N LEU A 26 15.99 2.15 -8.95
CA LEU A 26 16.64 1.86 -7.68
C LEU A 26 17.96 1.10 -7.91
N PRO A 27 19.10 1.51 -7.30
CA PRO A 27 20.41 0.89 -7.51
C PRO A 27 20.51 -0.43 -6.74
N LEU A 28 19.81 -1.45 -7.23
CA LEU A 28 19.74 -2.75 -6.60
C LEU A 28 21.04 -3.56 -6.80
N PRO A 29 21.52 -4.27 -5.77
CA PRO A 29 22.55 -5.29 -5.97
C PRO A 29 22.04 -6.40 -6.90
N ALA A 30 22.96 -7.16 -7.49
CA ALA A 30 22.61 -8.31 -8.32
C ALA A 30 21.70 -9.28 -7.55
N TRP A 31 20.69 -9.84 -8.22
CA TRP A 31 19.76 -10.76 -7.59
C TRP A 31 20.49 -12.00 -7.05
N PRO A 32 20.17 -12.46 -5.83
CA PRO A 32 20.83 -13.62 -5.25
C PRO A 32 20.34 -14.89 -5.95
N ASP A 33 21.23 -15.87 -6.11
CA ASP A 33 20.85 -17.20 -6.57
C ASP A 33 20.19 -17.96 -5.41
N LEU A 34 18.89 -18.21 -5.52
CA LEU A 34 18.09 -18.93 -4.51
C LEU A 34 18.10 -20.46 -4.68
N THR A 35 18.81 -20.95 -5.69
CA THR A 35 19.04 -22.38 -5.96
C THR A 35 20.41 -22.86 -5.49
N ASP A 36 21.25 -21.92 -5.08
CA ASP A 36 22.55 -22.16 -4.47
C ASP A 36 22.44 -22.99 -3.19
N ASP A 37 23.03 -24.18 -3.22
CA ASP A 37 23.04 -25.17 -2.15
C ASP A 37 24.42 -25.31 -1.48
N THR A 38 25.37 -24.44 -1.85
CA THR A 38 26.70 -24.47 -1.27
C THR A 38 26.68 -24.02 0.21
N PRO A 39 27.66 -24.44 1.03
CA PRO A 39 27.66 -24.16 2.47
C PRO A 39 27.57 -22.68 2.86
N ASP A 40 28.00 -21.77 1.97
CA ASP A 40 28.05 -20.32 2.23
C ASP A 40 26.84 -19.55 1.64
N CYS A 41 25.80 -20.24 1.15
CA CYS A 41 24.65 -19.59 0.52
C CYS A 41 23.93 -18.62 1.47
N GLU A 42 23.86 -18.96 2.76
CA GLU A 42 23.29 -18.11 3.81
C GLU A 42 24.03 -16.79 3.95
N VAL A 43 25.37 -16.82 3.90
CA VAL A 43 26.20 -15.61 4.01
C VAL A 43 25.94 -14.68 2.83
N ARG A 44 25.83 -15.23 1.61
CA ARG A 44 25.50 -14.43 0.41
C ARG A 44 24.10 -13.83 0.47
N TRP A 45 23.11 -14.63 0.83
CA TRP A 45 21.72 -14.17 0.97
C TRP A 45 21.55 -13.10 2.04
N GLN A 46 22.21 -13.28 3.19
CA GLN A 46 22.18 -12.31 4.28
C GLN A 46 22.92 -11.02 3.91
N THR A 47 24.03 -11.11 3.17
CA THR A 47 24.76 -9.95 2.67
C THR A 47 23.91 -9.17 1.67
N TRP A 48 23.31 -9.85 0.68
CA TRP A 48 22.36 -9.22 -0.24
C TRP A 48 21.20 -8.53 0.50
N LEU A 49 20.66 -9.19 1.54
CA LEU A 49 19.59 -8.62 2.34
C LEU A 49 20.04 -7.34 3.07
N ARG A 50 21.25 -7.32 3.63
CA ARG A 50 21.84 -6.12 4.25
C ARG A 50 22.06 -5.00 3.24
N ASP A 51 22.56 -5.32 2.05
CA ASP A 51 22.80 -4.34 0.99
C ASP A 51 21.50 -3.68 0.56
N VAL A 52 20.43 -4.46 0.33
CA VAL A 52 19.10 -3.92 0.02
C VAL A 52 18.55 -3.10 1.20
N TRP A 53 18.71 -3.58 2.43
CA TRP A 53 18.18 -2.90 3.61
C TRP A 53 18.92 -1.59 3.93
N SER A 54 20.12 -1.39 3.38
CA SER A 54 20.85 -0.11 3.44
C SER A 54 20.26 0.97 2.53
N LEU A 55 19.41 0.58 1.56
CA LEU A 55 18.68 1.51 0.70
C LEU A 55 17.41 1.98 1.42
N SER A 56 17.42 3.20 1.96
CA SER A 56 16.28 3.77 2.70
C SER A 56 14.97 3.69 1.91
N GLU A 57 15.00 3.95 0.61
CA GLU A 57 13.83 3.86 -0.26
C GLU A 57 13.19 2.47 -0.27
N ALA A 58 14.00 1.40 -0.23
CA ALA A 58 13.51 0.04 -0.16
C ALA A 58 13.04 -0.32 1.26
N ALA A 59 13.85 0.00 2.27
CA ALA A 59 13.55 -0.28 3.67
C ALA A 59 12.25 0.42 4.11
N ASP A 60 12.13 1.74 3.91
CA ASP A 60 10.98 2.55 4.29
C ASP A 60 9.70 2.07 3.58
N SER A 61 9.80 1.78 2.28
CA SER A 61 8.64 1.32 1.49
C SER A 61 8.16 -0.07 1.94
N ILE A 62 9.09 -0.98 2.24
CA ILE A 62 8.76 -2.32 2.73
C ILE A 62 8.23 -2.26 4.16
N GLU A 63 8.82 -1.46 5.04
CA GLU A 63 8.36 -1.28 6.42
C GLU A 63 6.95 -0.72 6.48
N GLN A 64 6.67 0.32 5.68
CA GLN A 64 5.32 0.88 5.59
C GLN A 64 4.28 -0.14 5.10
N ALA A 65 4.65 -1.00 4.16
CA ALA A 65 3.74 -2.00 3.61
C ALA A 65 3.62 -3.27 4.45
N SER A 66 4.68 -3.64 5.17
CA SER A 66 4.78 -4.88 5.93
C SER A 66 5.74 -4.75 7.12
N PRO A 67 5.28 -4.18 8.25
CA PRO A 67 6.10 -4.01 9.44
C PRO A 67 6.68 -5.33 9.97
N LEU A 68 5.92 -6.43 9.89
CA LEU A 68 6.36 -7.76 10.31
C LEU A 68 7.51 -8.30 9.44
N LEU A 69 7.50 -8.02 8.13
CA LEU A 69 8.61 -8.39 7.26
C LEU A 69 9.84 -7.55 7.60
N ALA A 70 9.68 -6.24 7.81
CA ALA A 70 10.78 -5.36 8.19
C ALA A 70 11.47 -5.82 9.48
N GLN A 71 10.70 -6.12 10.53
CA GLN A 71 11.23 -6.68 11.78
C GLN A 71 11.96 -8.01 11.56
N ARG A 72 11.41 -8.88 10.70
CA ARG A 72 12.04 -10.16 10.35
C ARG A 72 13.38 -9.95 9.64
N VAL A 73 13.44 -9.01 8.69
CA VAL A 73 14.67 -8.66 7.98
C VAL A 73 15.72 -8.12 8.94
N GLN A 74 15.36 -7.16 9.80
CA GLN A 74 16.27 -6.62 10.82
C GLN A 74 16.84 -7.72 11.72
N THR A 75 15.98 -8.63 12.20
CA THR A 75 16.41 -9.77 13.00
C THR A 75 17.39 -10.66 12.22
N LEU A 76 17.04 -11.05 11.00
CA LEU A 76 17.88 -11.90 10.14
C LEU A 76 19.21 -11.24 9.78
N CYS A 77 19.29 -9.92 9.67
CA CYS A 77 20.54 -9.20 9.41
C CYS A 77 21.46 -9.12 10.64
N SER A 78 20.90 -9.23 11.86
CA SER A 78 21.63 -9.13 13.14
C SER A 78 22.20 -10.46 13.65
N VAL A 79 21.62 -11.60 13.25
CA VAL A 79 22.03 -12.92 13.74
C VAL A 79 23.19 -13.47 12.91
N ALA A 80 24.21 -14.05 13.55
CA ALA A 80 25.38 -14.60 12.85
C ALA A 80 25.07 -15.81 11.96
N SER A 81 24.17 -16.70 12.40
CA SER A 81 23.74 -17.90 11.66
C SER A 81 22.20 -18.01 11.71
N PRO A 82 21.49 -17.41 10.75
CA PRO A 82 20.03 -17.48 10.68
C PRO A 82 19.56 -18.83 10.13
N GLU A 83 18.38 -19.29 10.53
CA GLU A 83 17.78 -20.50 9.93
C GLU A 83 17.58 -20.32 8.41
N THR A 84 18.20 -21.19 7.60
CA THR A 84 18.22 -21.16 6.13
C THR A 84 16.83 -20.90 5.53
N ARG A 85 15.82 -21.61 6.02
CA ARG A 85 14.45 -21.54 5.51
C ARG A 85 13.82 -20.17 5.77
N GLN A 86 14.07 -19.57 6.94
CA GLN A 86 13.56 -18.24 7.27
C GLN A 86 14.25 -17.18 6.44
N LEU A 87 15.58 -17.27 6.31
CA LEU A 87 16.37 -16.35 5.49
C LEU A 87 15.91 -16.37 4.03
N ARG A 88 15.80 -17.56 3.42
CA ARG A 88 15.33 -17.73 2.04
C ARG A 88 13.93 -17.12 1.84
N ARG A 89 13.00 -17.36 2.77
CA ARG A 89 11.64 -16.78 2.71
C ARG A 89 11.64 -15.26 2.78
N ALA A 90 12.49 -14.68 3.63
CA ALA A 90 12.63 -13.23 3.74
C ALA A 90 13.21 -12.64 2.46
N VAL A 91 14.29 -13.21 1.93
CA VAL A 91 14.91 -12.79 0.66
C VAL A 91 13.89 -12.82 -0.47
N VAL A 92 13.16 -13.93 -0.66
CA VAL A 92 12.09 -14.01 -1.68
C VAL A 92 11.04 -12.93 -1.50
N SER A 93 10.64 -12.66 -0.25
CA SER A 93 9.62 -11.64 0.04
C SER A 93 10.12 -10.24 -0.30
N VAL A 94 11.37 -9.91 0.06
CA VAL A 94 12.02 -8.65 -0.29
C VAL A 94 12.17 -8.51 -1.81
N MET A 95 12.62 -9.55 -2.52
CA MET A 95 12.69 -9.54 -3.98
C MET A 95 11.34 -9.21 -4.63
N ARG A 96 10.24 -9.80 -4.13
CA ARG A 96 8.88 -9.50 -4.64
C ARG A 96 8.48 -8.04 -4.41
N TYR A 97 8.84 -7.46 -3.27
CA TYR A 97 8.60 -6.04 -3.01
C TYR A 97 9.45 -5.13 -3.88
N LEU A 98 10.72 -5.46 -4.10
CA LEU A 98 11.59 -4.72 -5.01
C LEU A 98 11.04 -4.73 -6.45
N LEU A 99 10.66 -5.91 -6.97
CA LEU A 99 10.04 -6.04 -8.29
C LEU A 99 8.73 -5.25 -8.40
N ARG A 100 7.93 -5.20 -7.33
CA ARG A 100 6.72 -4.37 -7.26
C ARG A 100 7.08 -2.89 -7.35
N MET A 101 8.05 -2.46 -6.57
CA MET A 101 8.46 -1.05 -6.44
C MET A 101 9.08 -0.50 -7.73
N THR A 102 9.80 -1.34 -8.48
CA THR A 102 10.46 -0.92 -9.72
C THR A 102 9.57 -1.11 -10.96
N GLY A 103 8.61 -2.03 -10.93
CA GLY A 103 7.86 -2.43 -12.12
C GLY A 103 6.35 -2.21 -12.11
N ARG A 104 5.69 -2.07 -10.96
CA ARG A 104 4.22 -2.06 -10.90
C ARG A 104 3.64 -0.68 -10.60
N ALA A 105 2.94 -0.11 -11.59
CA ALA A 105 2.26 1.18 -11.50
C ALA A 105 0.95 1.19 -10.67
N THR A 106 0.64 0.16 -9.88
CA THR A 106 -0.57 0.15 -9.04
C THR A 106 -0.34 0.98 -7.78
N PRO A 107 -1.01 2.13 -7.56
CA PRO A 107 -0.77 3.01 -6.43
C PRO A 107 -1.04 2.28 -5.11
N ASN A 108 0.00 2.16 -4.29
CA ASN A 108 -0.07 1.46 -3.01
C ASN A 108 1.12 1.86 -2.17
N GLY A 109 0.85 2.53 -1.05
CA GLY A 109 1.90 3.00 -0.14
C GLY A 109 2.93 3.84 -0.89
N LEU A 110 4.20 3.58 -0.58
CA LEU A 110 5.34 4.30 -1.15
C LEU A 110 5.86 3.72 -2.47
N PHE A 111 5.29 2.62 -2.99
CA PHE A 111 5.80 1.93 -4.18
C PHE A 111 5.47 2.63 -5.51
N ALA A 112 4.30 3.26 -5.59
CA ALA A 112 3.80 3.87 -6.81
C ALA A 112 2.95 5.08 -6.48
N GLY A 113 3.06 6.10 -7.33
CA GLY A 113 2.37 7.38 -7.18
C GLY A 113 1.35 7.65 -8.28
N ILE A 114 0.70 8.80 -8.16
CA ILE A 114 -0.15 9.37 -9.19
C ILE A 114 0.30 10.79 -9.52
N ALA A 115 0.07 11.22 -10.76
CA ALA A 115 0.27 12.59 -11.19
C ALA A 115 -0.81 13.00 -12.19
N PRO A 116 -1.22 14.28 -12.22
CA PRO A 116 -2.08 14.78 -13.28
C PRO A 116 -1.33 14.76 -14.62
N ALA A 117 -2.08 14.53 -15.69
CA ALA A 117 -1.61 14.67 -17.06
C ALA A 117 -2.69 15.38 -17.89
N SER A 118 -2.24 16.06 -18.94
CA SER A 118 -3.08 16.76 -19.90
C SER A 118 -2.78 16.28 -21.31
N PHE A 119 -3.75 16.39 -22.21
CA PHE A 119 -3.55 16.13 -23.63
C PHE A 119 -3.00 17.38 -24.32
N GLY A 120 -2.01 17.20 -25.20
CA GLY A 120 -1.40 18.27 -25.98
C GLY A 120 -0.95 17.75 -27.34
N GLU A 121 -0.47 18.64 -28.22
CA GLU A 121 -0.09 18.29 -29.58
C GLU A 121 1.13 17.34 -29.67
N ARG A 122 1.98 17.35 -28.64
CA ARG A 122 3.21 16.55 -28.59
C ARG A 122 3.35 15.84 -27.25
N PRO A 123 3.91 14.62 -27.22
CA PRO A 123 4.22 13.94 -25.98
C PRO A 123 5.35 14.67 -25.24
N GLY A 124 5.19 14.81 -23.92
CA GLY A 124 6.21 15.37 -23.04
C GLY A 124 5.97 14.93 -21.60
N TRP A 125 7.04 14.73 -20.85
CA TRP A 125 6.97 14.37 -19.43
C TRP A 125 8.19 14.88 -18.69
N SER A 126 8.00 15.21 -17.42
CA SER A 126 9.08 15.47 -16.47
C SER A 126 8.94 14.48 -15.32
N TRP A 127 10.02 13.76 -15.02
CA TRP A 127 10.12 12.95 -13.82
C TRP A 127 11.00 13.70 -12.82
N GLY A 128 10.48 13.97 -11.64
CA GLY A 128 11.21 14.71 -10.62
C GLY A 128 11.04 14.07 -9.24
N GLU A 129 11.85 14.51 -8.29
CA GLU A 129 11.98 13.86 -6.97
C GLU A 129 10.99 14.36 -5.92
N TRP A 130 10.14 15.35 -6.26
CA TRP A 130 9.22 16.01 -5.34
C TRP A 130 7.95 15.19 -5.03
N HIS A 131 8.11 13.88 -4.86
CA HIS A 131 7.03 12.98 -4.48
C HIS A 131 6.59 13.24 -3.04
N ARG A 132 5.28 13.41 -2.81
CA ARG A 132 4.72 13.68 -1.49
C ARG A 132 3.79 12.56 -1.06
N PRO A 133 4.06 11.87 0.07
CA PRO A 133 3.10 10.91 0.62
C PRO A 133 1.90 11.66 1.20
N VAL A 134 0.70 11.11 0.99
CA VAL A 134 -0.51 11.54 1.69
C VAL A 134 -0.87 10.46 2.69
N ILE A 135 -0.80 10.81 3.98
CA ILE A 135 -0.97 9.86 5.08
C ILE A 135 -2.39 9.99 5.63
N ARG A 136 -3.03 8.85 5.91
CA ARG A 136 -4.31 8.75 6.60
C ARG A 136 -4.19 7.67 7.67
N ALA A 137 -4.83 7.88 8.82
CA ALA A 137 -4.96 6.84 9.83
C ALA A 137 -5.78 5.65 9.27
N ASP A 138 -5.43 4.46 9.74
CA ASP A 138 -6.11 3.23 9.31
C ASP A 138 -7.59 3.28 9.68
N GLY A 139 -8.44 2.78 8.76
CA GLY A 139 -9.90 2.86 8.92
C GLY A 139 -10.41 2.00 10.08
N ASP A 140 -9.83 0.81 10.28
CA ASP A 140 -10.20 -0.08 11.38
C ASP A 140 -9.71 0.51 12.71
N TRP A 141 -8.51 1.08 12.74
CA TRP A 141 -8.00 1.78 13.92
C TRP A 141 -8.88 2.98 14.32
N ILE A 142 -9.30 3.81 13.35
CA ILE A 142 -10.24 4.91 13.62
C ILE A 142 -11.57 4.37 14.16
N ALA A 143 -12.09 3.29 13.58
CA ALA A 143 -13.34 2.68 14.03
C ALA A 143 -13.25 2.13 15.47
N ASP A 144 -12.15 1.46 15.80
CA ASP A 144 -11.89 0.94 17.16
C ASP A 144 -11.75 2.09 18.18
N LEU A 145 -11.11 3.20 17.79
CA LEU A 145 -11.01 4.40 18.61
C LEU A 145 -12.39 5.04 18.84
N ILE A 146 -13.19 5.21 17.78
CA ILE A 146 -14.56 5.75 17.88
C ILE A 146 -15.40 4.87 18.81
N ALA A 147 -15.37 3.54 18.64
CA ALA A 147 -16.11 2.62 19.50
C ALA A 147 -15.71 2.72 20.98
N SER A 148 -14.41 2.91 21.25
CA SER A 148 -13.91 3.10 22.62
C SER A 148 -14.39 4.42 23.24
N LEU A 149 -14.46 5.49 22.44
CA LEU A 149 -14.97 6.79 22.88
C LEU A 149 -16.48 6.76 23.12
N GLU A 150 -17.25 6.12 22.23
CA GLU A 150 -18.71 5.96 22.35
C GLU A 150 -19.10 5.07 23.54
N ALA A 151 -18.22 4.15 23.97
CA ALA A 151 -18.43 3.32 25.15
C ALA A 151 -18.33 4.09 26.48
N ASN A 152 -17.83 5.33 26.47
CA ASN A 152 -17.78 6.18 27.66
C ASN A 152 -19.08 7.01 27.79
N PRO A 153 -19.95 6.72 28.76
CA PRO A 153 -21.23 7.42 28.91
C PRO A 153 -21.08 8.91 29.18
N GLU A 154 -20.03 9.32 29.90
CA GLU A 154 -19.78 10.73 30.19
C GLU A 154 -19.41 11.49 28.92
N LEU A 155 -18.63 10.89 28.02
CA LEU A 155 -18.32 11.51 26.74
C LEU A 155 -19.55 11.54 25.82
N LEU A 156 -20.28 10.42 25.73
CA LEU A 156 -21.43 10.27 24.85
C LEU A 156 -22.52 11.33 25.11
N ARG A 157 -22.74 11.72 26.37
CA ARG A 157 -23.69 12.78 26.76
C ARG A 157 -23.38 14.15 26.16
N HIS A 158 -22.13 14.39 25.75
CA HIS A 158 -21.68 15.65 25.18
C HIS A 158 -21.61 15.60 23.63
N LEU A 159 -21.89 14.46 23.00
CA LEU A 159 -21.83 14.30 21.56
C LEU A 159 -23.19 14.60 20.91
N HIS A 160 -23.15 15.20 19.71
CA HIS A 160 -24.34 15.28 18.86
C HIS A 160 -24.63 13.90 18.26
N VAL A 161 -25.85 13.41 18.47
CA VAL A 161 -26.32 12.14 17.91
C VAL A 161 -27.33 12.40 16.79
N MET A 162 -27.35 11.50 15.80
CA MET A 162 -28.36 11.48 14.76
C MET A 162 -28.83 10.05 14.52
N ALA A 163 -30.07 9.90 14.03
CA ALA A 163 -30.54 8.61 13.54
C ALA A 163 -29.68 8.17 12.34
N ASN A 164 -29.32 6.89 12.28
CA ASN A 164 -28.57 6.36 11.15
C ASN A 164 -29.41 6.52 9.86
N ASN A 165 -28.84 7.20 8.87
CA ASN A 165 -29.55 7.57 7.64
C ASN A 165 -29.79 6.39 6.67
N THR A 166 -29.29 5.20 6.99
CA THR A 166 -29.56 3.97 6.24
C THR A 166 -30.70 3.13 6.83
N ILE A 167 -31.31 3.58 7.94
CA ILE A 167 -32.44 2.90 8.56
C ILE A 167 -33.62 2.81 7.58
N SER A 168 -34.27 1.65 7.56
CA SER A 168 -35.56 1.44 6.90
C SER A 168 -36.57 0.81 7.87
N VAL A 169 -37.85 1.15 7.72
CA VAL A 169 -38.93 0.55 8.50
C VAL A 169 -39.46 -0.68 7.77
N ARG A 170 -39.55 -1.82 8.47
CA ARG A 170 -40.19 -3.04 7.96
C ARG A 170 -41.17 -3.58 8.98
N GLY A 171 -42.47 -3.34 8.73
CA GLY A 171 -43.52 -3.64 9.69
C GLY A 171 -43.36 -2.78 10.94
N ASP A 172 -43.18 -3.43 12.08
CA ASP A 172 -42.97 -2.84 13.41
C ASP A 172 -41.48 -2.69 13.78
N ARG A 173 -40.55 -2.91 12.84
CA ARG A 173 -39.09 -2.92 13.10
C ARG A 173 -38.34 -1.85 12.33
N LEU A 174 -37.29 -1.33 12.95
CA LEU A 174 -36.23 -0.56 12.28
C LEU A 174 -35.10 -1.50 11.86
N ILE A 175 -34.71 -1.43 10.59
CA ILE A 175 -33.65 -2.26 9.99
C ILE A 175 -32.51 -1.35 9.57
N VAL A 176 -31.32 -1.59 10.12
CA VAL A 176 -30.05 -1.04 9.63
C VAL A 176 -29.40 -2.08 8.71
N PRO A 177 -29.30 -1.84 7.40
CA PRO A 177 -28.63 -2.76 6.49
C PRO A 177 -27.12 -2.70 6.70
N TYR A 178 -26.47 -3.87 6.65
CA TYR A 178 -25.01 -4.02 6.78
C TYR A 178 -24.42 -3.27 7.98
N PRO A 179 -24.92 -3.51 9.22
CA PRO A 179 -24.35 -2.85 10.38
C PRO A 179 -22.86 -3.18 10.49
N PRO A 180 -22.05 -2.28 11.08
CA PRO A 180 -20.66 -2.58 11.39
C PRO A 180 -20.59 -3.92 12.13
N ARG A 181 -19.60 -4.75 11.80
CA ARG A 181 -19.39 -6.01 12.53
C ARG A 181 -19.12 -5.65 13.99
N SER A 182 -20.08 -5.93 14.88
CA SER A 182 -19.85 -5.75 16.30
C SER A 182 -18.79 -6.75 16.74
N ARG A 183 -17.63 -6.27 17.20
CA ARG A 183 -16.72 -7.09 18.00
C ARG A 183 -17.35 -7.25 19.39
N ARG A 184 -18.40 -8.06 19.49
CA ARG A 184 -18.83 -8.62 20.78
C ARG A 184 -17.83 -9.72 21.13
N THR A 185 -16.82 -9.38 21.93
CA THR A 185 -16.12 -10.33 22.80
C THR A 185 -16.90 -10.47 24.10
#